data_AF-A0A2W6D938-F1
#
_entry.id   AF-A0A2W6D938-F1
#
_cell.length_a   1.000
_cell.length_b   1.000
_cell.length_c   1.000
_cell.angle_alpha   90.00
_cell.angle_beta   90.00
_cell.angle_gamma   90.00
#
_symmetry.space_group_name_H-M   'P 1'
#
loop_
_entity.id
_entity.type
_entity.pdbx_description
1 polymer ?
#
loop_
_entity_poly.entity_id
_entity_poly.type
_entity_poly.pdbx_seq_one_letter_code
_entity_poly.pdbx_strand_id
1 'polypeptide(L)'
;MRHHTRTISGHHNRGTSTSSVHAEGASVRRSWTLDKPQSLTGLALRSSTRQHHQSILKRLDMERDLRTGQPEESEWREVRQMWEDKLAPIPHGLIESNISDSSRSFLTKVGLPTGCPLLVTFYHDERLLQSISAGGTDYLVMGDDYGTMLGLKGGTDELWAVDPSGNLAATFVNSRICDFVLFLALYEARYESRLPQASTEETEAIIEHLRRHFDSCDRRALEDVDHWWSSVLGDIVRELT
;
A
#
# COMPACT_ATOMS: atom_id res chain seq x y z
N MET A 1 -28.96 19.46 -68.95
CA MET A 1 -27.92 19.63 -69.99
C MET A 1 -26.76 20.37 -69.35
N ARG A 2 -25.66 19.70 -68.97
CA ARG A 2 -24.36 19.61 -69.71
C ARG A 2 -23.89 20.99 -70.20
N HIS A 3 -22.73 21.56 -69.87
CA HIS A 3 -21.33 21.10 -69.87
C HIS A 3 -20.47 21.98 -68.91
N HIS A 4 -19.48 21.49 -68.15
CA HIS A 4 -18.02 21.44 -68.46
C HIS A 4 -17.48 22.76 -69.08
N THR A 5 -16.40 23.41 -68.60
CA THR A 5 -14.99 22.95 -68.68
C THR A 5 -13.99 23.87 -67.91
N ARG A 6 -12.98 23.25 -67.27
CA ARG A 6 -11.50 23.53 -67.15
C ARG A 6 -10.95 24.98 -67.07
N THR A 7 -10.12 25.38 -66.08
CA THR A 7 -8.70 25.06 -65.71
C THR A 7 -7.68 26.09 -66.26
N ILE A 8 -6.75 26.58 -65.40
CA ILE A 8 -5.29 26.91 -65.58
C ILE A 8 -4.84 27.62 -64.28
N SER A 9 -4.04 26.98 -63.40
CA SER A 9 -2.55 26.93 -63.31
C SER A 9 -1.89 28.20 -62.74
N GLY A 10 -1.10 28.03 -61.66
CA GLY A 10 -0.32 29.10 -61.02
C GLY A 10 0.59 28.59 -59.88
N HIS A 11 1.76 28.10 -60.29
CA HIS A 11 3.01 27.75 -59.61
C HIS A 11 3.35 28.05 -58.13
N HIS A 12 4.06 27.06 -57.57
CA HIS A 12 5.29 27.08 -56.74
C HIS A 12 5.31 27.83 -55.40
N ASN A 13 5.50 27.08 -54.31
CA ASN A 13 6.66 27.34 -53.46
C ASN A 13 7.22 26.08 -52.79
N ARG A 14 8.55 26.01 -52.73
CA ARG A 14 9.37 24.96 -52.12
C ARG A 14 9.69 25.31 -50.65
N GLY A 15 9.95 24.26 -49.88
CA GLY A 15 10.67 24.30 -48.59
C GLY A 15 9.76 23.87 -47.44
N THR A 16 10.16 23.05 -46.48
CA THR A 16 11.46 22.47 -46.12
C THR A 16 11.20 21.36 -45.10
N SER A 17 11.97 20.28 -45.21
CA SER A 17 12.42 19.36 -44.16
C SER A 17 11.64 19.28 -42.83
N THR A 18 10.98 18.14 -42.60
CA THR A 18 10.74 17.63 -41.25
C THR A 18 11.52 16.33 -41.07
N SER A 19 12.57 16.42 -40.26
CA SER A 19 13.38 15.28 -39.83
C SER A 19 12.56 14.34 -38.94
N SER A 20 12.68 13.06 -39.25
CA SER A 20 12.29 11.91 -38.45
C SER A 20 12.92 11.96 -37.05
N VAL A 21 12.10 11.84 -36.01
CA VAL A 21 12.55 11.49 -34.65
C VAL A 21 12.06 10.09 -34.37
N HIS A 22 12.96 9.13 -34.51
CA HIS A 22 12.83 7.79 -33.96
C HIS A 22 12.82 7.90 -32.42
N ALA A 23 11.73 7.48 -31.79
CA ALA A 23 11.70 7.20 -30.36
C ALA A 23 12.13 5.73 -30.14
N GLU A 24 13.40 5.53 -29.82
CA GLU A 24 13.88 4.25 -29.27
C GLU A 24 13.46 4.16 -27.79
N GLY A 25 12.61 3.17 -27.50
CA GLY A 25 12.26 2.78 -26.14
C GLY A 25 13.43 2.04 -25.48
N ALA A 26 14.15 2.72 -24.60
CA ALA A 26 15.13 2.10 -23.72
C ALA A 26 14.42 1.39 -22.56
N SER A 27 14.31 0.05 -22.66
CA SER A 27 13.96 -0.82 -21.55
C SER A 27 15.11 -0.85 -20.55
N VAL A 28 14.95 -0.11 -19.45
CA VAL A 28 15.92 -0.07 -18.35
C VAL A 28 15.54 -1.15 -17.34
N ARG A 29 16.10 -2.36 -17.52
CA ARG A 29 16.21 -3.35 -16.43
C ARG A 29 17.27 -2.85 -15.45
N ARG A 30 16.87 -2.31 -14.29
CA ARG A 30 17.81 -2.05 -13.19
C ARG A 30 18.00 -3.31 -12.36
N SER A 31 19.23 -3.78 -12.37
CA SER A 31 19.79 -4.78 -11.46
C SER A 31 19.86 -4.19 -10.05
N TRP A 32 19.28 -4.89 -9.08
CA TRP A 32 19.48 -4.63 -7.66
C TRP A 32 20.89 -5.07 -7.27
N THR A 33 21.82 -4.13 -7.16
CA THR A 33 23.12 -4.36 -6.51
C THR A 33 23.06 -3.72 -5.13
N LEU A 34 22.82 -4.56 -4.11
CA LEU A 34 22.91 -4.18 -2.71
C LEU A 34 24.40 -4.04 -2.34
N ASP A 35 24.86 -2.80 -2.16
CA ASP A 35 26.10 -2.52 -1.43
C ASP A 35 25.85 -2.79 0.06
N LYS A 36 26.58 -3.75 0.63
CA LYS A 36 26.56 -4.08 2.06
C LYS A 36 27.49 -3.12 2.83
N PRO A 37 26.99 -2.33 3.79
CA PRO A 37 27.86 -1.73 4.79
C PRO A 37 28.22 -2.77 5.87
N GLN A 38 29.53 -2.99 6.05
CA GLN A 38 30.05 -3.68 7.22
C GLN A 38 30.00 -2.75 8.43
N SER A 39 29.23 -3.10 9.46
CA SER A 39 29.36 -2.54 10.80
C SER A 39 29.01 -3.59 11.85
N LEU A 40 30.05 -4.11 12.51
CA LEU A 40 29.96 -4.96 13.69
C LEU A 40 29.99 -4.06 14.93
N THR A 41 28.82 -3.79 15.52
CA THR A 41 28.62 -3.47 16.95
C THR A 41 27.12 -3.23 17.19
N GLY A 42 26.35 -4.27 17.53
CA GLY A 42 24.91 -4.11 17.76
C GLY A 42 24.15 -5.34 18.26
N LEU A 43 24.84 -6.35 18.80
CA LEU A 43 24.21 -7.63 19.18
C LEU A 43 23.53 -7.64 20.56
N ALA A 44 23.77 -6.63 21.41
CA ALA A 44 23.20 -6.59 22.76
C ALA A 44 21.89 -5.79 22.89
N LEU A 45 21.61 -4.81 22.01
CA LEU A 45 20.34 -4.06 22.04
C LEU A 45 19.19 -4.78 21.33
N ARG A 46 19.47 -5.63 20.34
CA ARG A 46 18.42 -6.27 19.51
C ARG A 46 17.69 -7.42 20.23
N SER A 47 18.31 -8.03 21.22
CA SER A 47 17.71 -9.12 22.03
C SER A 47 16.65 -8.59 23.01
N SER A 48 16.83 -7.36 23.51
CA SER A 48 15.92 -6.73 24.47
C SER A 48 14.58 -6.34 23.84
N THR A 49 14.60 -5.75 22.64
CA THR A 49 13.38 -5.39 21.89
C THR A 49 12.58 -6.65 21.51
N ARG A 50 13.28 -7.75 21.19
CA ARG A 50 12.68 -9.03 20.77
C ARG A 50 11.91 -9.73 21.90
N GLN A 51 12.44 -9.74 23.13
CA GLN A 51 11.75 -10.31 24.29
C GLN A 51 10.59 -9.45 24.76
N HIS A 52 10.72 -8.13 24.70
CA HIS A 52 9.63 -7.21 25.05
C HIS A 52 8.41 -7.44 24.15
N HIS A 53 8.63 -7.55 22.84
CA HIS A 53 7.56 -7.69 21.85
C HIS A 53 6.85 -9.06 21.90
N GLN A 54 7.54 -10.17 22.22
CA GLN A 54 6.88 -11.47 22.44
C GLN A 54 6.01 -11.50 23.71
N SER A 55 6.38 -10.73 24.74
CA SER A 55 5.59 -10.65 25.99
C SER A 55 4.29 -9.86 25.82
N ILE A 56 4.30 -8.88 24.92
CA ILE A 56 3.16 -8.06 24.51
C ILE A 56 2.06 -8.93 23.89
N LEU A 57 2.42 -9.80 22.95
CA LEU A 57 1.45 -10.64 22.22
C LEU A 57 0.76 -11.66 23.13
N LYS A 58 1.50 -12.28 24.06
CA LYS A 58 0.91 -13.22 25.04
C LYS A 58 -0.08 -12.55 26.01
N ARG A 59 0.05 -11.25 26.25
CA ARG A 59 -0.89 -10.49 27.09
C ARG A 59 -2.14 -10.10 26.32
N LEU A 60 -2.00 -9.78 25.04
CA LEU A 60 -3.14 -9.41 24.18
C LEU A 60 -4.15 -10.55 24.00
N ASP A 61 -3.67 -11.78 23.77
CA ASP A 61 -4.55 -12.96 23.66
C ASP A 61 -5.32 -13.25 24.96
N MET A 62 -4.79 -12.83 26.12
CA MET A 62 -5.36 -13.13 27.43
C MET A 62 -6.30 -12.03 27.97
N GLU A 63 -6.24 -10.81 27.44
CA GLU A 63 -7.05 -9.67 27.89
C GLU A 63 -8.32 -9.40 27.06
N ARG A 64 -8.56 -10.20 26.00
CA ARG A 64 -9.71 -10.03 25.10
C ARG A 64 -11.06 -10.33 25.78
N ASP A 65 -11.07 -10.97 26.96
CA ASP A 65 -12.26 -11.52 27.60
C ASP A 65 -12.98 -10.61 28.64
N LEU A 66 -12.46 -9.43 29.01
CA LEU A 66 -12.89 -8.79 30.28
C LEU A 66 -13.28 -7.29 30.28
N ARG A 67 -13.54 -6.59 29.16
CA ARG A 67 -13.88 -5.14 29.25
C ARG A 67 -15.07 -4.66 28.42
N THR A 68 -16.03 -4.07 29.15
CA THR A 68 -17.17 -3.26 28.69
C THR A 68 -16.77 -1.81 28.32
N GLY A 69 -15.65 -1.62 27.62
CA GLY A 69 -15.26 -0.31 27.05
C GLY A 69 -15.99 -0.05 25.73
N GLN A 70 -15.99 1.19 25.25
CA GLN A 70 -16.53 1.48 23.91
C GLN A 70 -15.82 0.58 22.88
N PRO A 71 -16.57 -0.20 22.08
CA PRO A 71 -16.00 -1.29 21.28
C PRO A 71 -14.86 -0.83 20.34
N GLU A 72 -14.95 0.40 19.80
CA GLU A 72 -13.94 1.00 18.92
C GLU A 72 -12.57 1.19 19.58
N GLU A 73 -12.49 1.56 20.87
CA GLU A 73 -11.18 1.72 21.54
C GLU A 73 -10.49 0.40 21.82
N SER A 74 -11.26 -0.68 21.98
CA SER A 74 -10.70 -2.02 22.13
C SER A 74 -10.13 -2.54 20.82
N GLU A 75 -10.73 -2.14 19.70
CA GLU A 75 -10.41 -2.63 18.37
C GLU A 75 -9.03 -2.18 17.88
N TRP A 76 -8.66 -0.93 18.12
CA TRP A 76 -7.38 -0.38 17.63
C TRP A 76 -6.24 -0.47 18.64
N ARG A 77 -6.46 -1.16 19.76
CA ARG A 77 -5.43 -1.34 20.79
C ARG A 77 -4.20 -2.02 20.22
N GLU A 78 -4.40 -3.09 19.43
CA GLU A 78 -3.31 -3.84 18.82
C GLU A 78 -2.51 -2.97 17.83
N VAL A 79 -3.20 -2.20 16.99
CA VAL A 79 -2.57 -1.24 16.06
C VAL A 79 -1.67 -0.26 16.81
N ARG A 80 -2.20 0.40 17.85
CA ARG A 80 -1.41 1.34 18.68
C ARG A 80 -0.22 0.67 19.33
N GLN A 81 -0.39 -0.55 19.82
CA GLN A 81 0.67 -1.26 20.50
C GLN A 81 1.80 -1.69 19.57
N MET A 82 1.47 -2.07 18.33
CA MET A 82 2.44 -2.50 17.34
C MET A 82 3.26 -1.33 16.78
N TRP A 83 2.61 -0.18 16.57
CA TRP A 83 3.25 0.99 15.97
C TRP A 83 3.82 1.98 16.99
N GLU A 84 3.44 1.88 18.26
CA GLU A 84 3.91 2.74 19.35
C GLU A 84 3.76 4.25 19.01
N ASP A 85 4.87 4.98 18.88
CA ASP A 85 4.94 6.41 18.59
C ASP A 85 5.01 6.74 17.10
N LYS A 86 4.96 5.73 16.22
CA LYS A 86 5.05 5.89 14.77
C LYS A 86 3.72 6.22 14.08
N LEU A 87 2.63 6.44 14.83
CA LEU A 87 1.33 6.82 14.28
C LEU A 87 1.11 8.33 14.43
N ALA A 88 0.66 8.97 13.35
CA ALA A 88 0.28 10.37 13.34
C ALA A 88 -1.21 10.52 13.01
N PRO A 89 -2.03 11.02 13.97
CA PRO A 89 -3.43 11.35 13.72
C PRO A 89 -3.60 12.36 12.59
N ILE A 90 -4.63 12.16 11.77
CA ILE A 90 -4.96 13.05 10.67
C ILE A 90 -5.88 14.19 11.16
N PRO A 91 -5.53 15.46 10.91
CA PRO A 91 -6.40 16.59 11.22
C PRO A 91 -7.78 16.45 10.57
N HIS A 92 -8.85 16.75 11.31
CA HIS A 92 -10.22 16.67 10.79
C HIS A 92 -10.44 17.43 9.49
N GLY A 93 -9.76 18.57 9.29
CA GLY A 93 -9.87 19.39 8.08
C GLY A 93 -9.24 18.78 6.83
N LEU A 94 -8.48 17.70 6.97
CA LEU A 94 -7.87 16.96 5.85
C LEU A 94 -8.63 15.68 5.49
N ILE A 95 -9.82 15.47 6.06
CA ILE A 95 -10.64 14.27 5.81
C ILE A 95 -11.97 14.69 5.21
N GLU A 96 -12.20 14.31 3.95
CA GLU A 96 -13.46 14.56 3.25
C GLU A 96 -14.68 13.97 3.97
N SER A 97 -15.87 14.50 3.70
CA SER A 97 -17.13 14.07 4.34
C SER A 97 -17.68 12.73 3.86
N ASN A 98 -17.14 12.18 2.77
CA ASN A 98 -17.64 10.99 2.08
C ASN A 98 -17.09 9.65 2.60
N ILE A 99 -16.20 9.64 3.60
CA ILE A 99 -15.76 8.40 4.27
C ILE A 99 -16.64 8.03 5.46
N SER A 100 -16.66 6.74 5.81
CA SER A 100 -17.44 6.24 6.95
C SER A 100 -16.98 6.85 8.29
N ASP A 101 -17.87 6.80 9.28
CA ASP A 101 -17.56 7.23 10.64
C ASP A 101 -16.45 6.38 11.29
N SER A 102 -16.39 5.08 10.97
CA SER A 102 -15.36 4.17 11.48
C SER A 102 -13.98 4.57 10.98
N SER A 103 -13.81 4.71 9.66
CA SER A 103 -12.56 5.17 9.06
C SER A 103 -12.17 6.57 9.54
N ARG A 104 -13.13 7.50 9.64
CA ARG A 104 -12.88 8.84 10.18
C ARG A 104 -12.41 8.80 11.63
N SER A 105 -13.07 8.01 12.48
CA SER A 105 -12.73 7.85 13.90
C SER A 105 -11.32 7.26 14.03
N PHE A 106 -10.97 6.24 13.23
CA PHE A 106 -9.63 5.67 13.19
C PHE A 106 -8.57 6.70 12.78
N LEU A 107 -8.75 7.36 11.64
CA LEU A 107 -7.77 8.32 11.10
C LEU A 107 -7.53 9.51 12.03
N THR A 108 -8.57 10.00 12.70
CA THR A 108 -8.46 11.20 13.56
C THR A 108 -7.99 10.90 14.97
N LYS A 109 -8.25 9.69 15.50
CA LYS A 109 -7.87 9.33 16.88
C LYS A 109 -6.59 8.49 16.94
N VAL A 110 -6.39 7.60 15.98
CA VAL A 110 -5.25 6.68 15.91
C VAL A 110 -4.22 7.22 14.92
N GLY A 111 -4.65 7.47 13.69
CA GLY A 111 -3.78 8.00 12.64
C GLY A 111 -3.18 6.94 11.73
N LEU A 112 -2.27 7.41 10.88
CA LEU A 112 -1.54 6.58 9.92
C LEU A 112 -0.06 6.49 10.33
N PRO A 113 0.65 5.42 9.93
CA PRO A 113 2.07 5.32 10.19
C PRO A 113 2.89 6.38 9.44
N THR A 114 3.88 6.97 10.12
CA THR A 114 4.80 7.96 9.53
C THR A 114 5.98 7.34 8.76
N GLY A 115 6.11 6.00 8.80
CA GLY A 115 7.05 5.22 8.01
C GLY A 115 6.53 3.79 7.88
N CYS A 116 6.62 3.20 6.70
CA CYS A 116 6.04 1.89 6.39
C CYS A 116 7.02 0.98 5.64
N PRO A 117 6.84 -0.34 5.77
CA PRO A 117 7.52 -1.31 4.91
C PRO A 117 6.88 -1.31 3.50
N LEU A 118 7.43 -2.16 2.61
CA LEU A 118 6.85 -2.46 1.29
C LEU A 118 6.71 -1.24 0.36
N LEU A 119 7.56 -0.23 0.52
CA LEU A 119 7.52 1.03 -0.23
C LEU A 119 6.19 1.80 -0.12
N VAL A 120 5.36 1.46 0.88
CA VAL A 120 4.12 2.19 1.17
C VAL A 120 4.48 3.55 1.78
N THR A 121 3.81 4.60 1.32
CA THR A 121 3.93 5.94 1.89
C THR A 121 2.55 6.50 2.20
N PHE A 122 2.28 6.83 3.46
CA PHE A 122 1.05 7.51 3.85
C PHE A 122 1.21 9.03 3.85
N TYR A 123 0.17 9.73 3.40
CA TYR A 123 0.11 11.18 3.42
C TYR A 123 -0.43 11.69 4.76
N HIS A 124 0.08 12.84 5.18
CA HIS A 124 -0.28 13.51 6.44
C HIS A 124 -0.51 15.01 6.24
N ASP A 125 -0.68 15.42 4.98
CA ASP A 125 -0.76 16.81 4.54
C ASP A 125 -1.91 16.99 3.52
N GLU A 126 -1.93 18.13 2.83
CA GLU A 126 -2.97 18.49 1.86
C GLU A 126 -3.13 17.50 0.70
N ARG A 127 -2.19 16.57 0.48
CA ARG A 127 -2.37 15.48 -0.48
C ARG A 127 -3.54 14.56 -0.13
N LEU A 128 -3.94 14.50 1.14
CA LEU A 128 -5.15 13.79 1.58
C LEU A 128 -6.45 14.42 1.07
N LEU A 129 -6.40 15.65 0.56
CA LEU A 129 -7.54 16.30 -0.09
C LEU A 129 -7.71 15.88 -1.55
N GLN A 130 -6.86 14.99 -2.06
CA GLN A 130 -6.95 14.50 -3.43
C GLN A 130 -7.90 13.31 -3.51
N SER A 131 -8.73 13.35 -4.54
CA SER A 131 -9.55 12.22 -4.95
C SER A 131 -9.09 11.69 -6.30
N ILE A 132 -9.23 10.39 -6.51
CA ILE A 132 -9.02 9.73 -7.80
C ILE A 132 -10.29 8.99 -8.22
N SER A 133 -10.64 9.07 -9.50
CA SER A 133 -11.78 8.35 -10.07
C SER A 133 -11.28 7.22 -10.96
N ALA A 134 -11.71 5.99 -10.67
CA ALA A 134 -11.39 4.81 -11.49
C ALA A 134 -12.63 3.92 -11.63
N GLY A 135 -12.96 3.52 -12.87
CA GLY A 135 -14.13 2.68 -13.14
C GLY A 135 -15.46 3.30 -12.69
N GLY A 136 -15.58 4.63 -12.68
CA GLY A 136 -16.76 5.34 -12.20
C GLY A 136 -16.93 5.36 -10.68
N THR A 137 -15.90 5.00 -9.93
CA THR A 137 -15.85 5.05 -8.47
C THR A 137 -14.81 6.08 -8.03
N ASP A 138 -15.15 6.90 -7.04
CA ASP A 138 -14.24 7.87 -6.44
C ASP A 138 -13.57 7.31 -5.18
N TYR A 139 -12.28 7.57 -5.05
CA TYR A 139 -11.45 7.14 -3.94
C TYR A 139 -10.73 8.34 -3.32
N LEU A 140 -10.77 8.43 -2.00
CA LEU A 140 -9.98 9.40 -1.23
C LEU A 140 -8.54 8.87 -1.10
N VAL A 141 -7.55 9.61 -1.58
CA VAL A 141 -6.17 9.16 -1.58
C VAL A 141 -5.56 9.29 -0.18
N MET A 142 -5.06 8.18 0.36
CA MET A 142 -4.41 8.09 1.67
C MET A 142 -2.89 7.98 1.58
N GLY A 143 -2.37 7.59 0.42
CA GLY A 143 -0.96 7.30 0.21
C GLY A 143 -0.68 6.69 -1.16
N ASP A 144 0.50 6.12 -1.32
CA ASP A 144 0.95 5.42 -2.51
C ASP A 144 1.84 4.20 -2.18
N ASP A 145 1.98 3.28 -3.13
CA ASP A 145 2.80 2.06 -3.03
C ASP A 145 3.79 1.90 -4.20
N TYR A 146 4.43 3.00 -4.61
CA TYR A 146 5.39 3.02 -5.72
C TYR A 146 4.77 2.73 -7.09
N GLY A 147 3.72 3.48 -7.44
CA GLY A 147 3.16 3.49 -8.79
C GLY A 147 1.63 3.47 -8.81
N THR A 148 1.00 3.00 -7.73
CA THR A 148 -0.45 3.14 -7.52
C THR A 148 -0.75 3.99 -6.30
N MET A 149 -1.97 4.51 -6.24
CA MET A 149 -2.48 5.30 -5.13
C MET A 149 -3.29 4.39 -4.21
N LEU A 150 -3.06 4.46 -2.91
CA LEU A 150 -3.88 3.81 -1.90
C LEU A 150 -5.10 4.67 -1.61
N GLY A 151 -6.28 4.21 -2.03
CA GLY A 151 -7.52 4.97 -2.01
C GLY A 151 -8.60 4.31 -1.15
N LEU A 152 -9.23 5.10 -0.27
CA LEU A 152 -10.46 4.71 0.43
C LEU A 152 -11.66 4.95 -0.47
N LYS A 153 -12.42 3.89 -0.75
CA LYS A 153 -13.59 3.96 -1.61
C LYS A 153 -14.74 4.69 -0.90
N GLY A 154 -15.24 5.76 -1.51
CA GLY A 154 -16.27 6.61 -0.92
C GLY A 154 -17.53 5.84 -0.47
N GLY A 155 -18.08 6.22 0.67
CA GLY A 155 -19.25 5.57 1.29
C GLY A 155 -18.99 4.17 1.86
N THR A 156 -17.76 3.66 1.78
CA THR A 156 -17.34 2.37 2.34
C THR A 156 -16.08 2.54 3.19
N ASP A 157 -15.61 1.45 3.81
CA ASP A 157 -14.32 1.38 4.50
C ASP A 157 -13.23 0.72 3.65
N GLU A 158 -13.56 0.29 2.43
CA GLU A 158 -12.68 -0.52 1.61
C GLU A 158 -11.48 0.30 1.13
N LEU A 159 -10.29 -0.27 1.30
CA LEU A 159 -9.03 0.25 0.78
C LEU A 159 -8.67 -0.46 -0.52
N TRP A 160 -8.30 0.33 -1.52
CA TRP A 160 -7.96 -0.12 -2.86
C TRP A 160 -6.63 0.48 -3.32
N ALA A 161 -5.87 -0.27 -4.10
CA ALA A 161 -4.73 0.20 -4.86
C ALA A 161 -5.22 0.61 -6.26
N VAL A 162 -5.03 1.87 -6.63
CA VAL A 162 -5.62 2.47 -7.84
C VAL A 162 -4.52 3.06 -8.70
N ASP A 163 -4.38 2.58 -9.93
CA ASP A 163 -3.45 3.16 -10.89
C ASP A 163 -3.97 4.54 -11.38
N PRO A 164 -3.24 5.63 -11.11
CA PRO A 164 -3.63 6.98 -11.52
C PRO A 164 -3.68 7.17 -13.04
N SER A 165 -3.00 6.32 -13.80
CA SER A 165 -3.04 6.36 -15.25
C SER A 165 -4.22 5.61 -15.87
N GLY A 166 -4.94 4.81 -15.06
CA GLY A 166 -6.08 4.00 -15.50
C GLY A 166 -5.71 2.88 -16.48
N ASN A 167 -4.43 2.50 -16.56
CA ASN A 167 -3.95 1.42 -17.41
C ASN A 167 -4.14 0.05 -16.74
N LEU A 168 -4.12 0.02 -15.40
CA LEU A 168 -4.38 -1.16 -14.60
C LEU A 168 -5.74 -1.06 -13.90
N ALA A 169 -6.36 -2.22 -13.68
CA ALA A 169 -7.56 -2.31 -12.86
C ALA A 169 -7.24 -1.96 -11.41
N ALA A 170 -8.20 -1.38 -10.69
CA ALA A 170 -8.07 -1.17 -9.26
C ALA A 170 -8.06 -2.52 -8.53
N THR A 171 -7.15 -2.67 -7.58
CA THR A 171 -6.96 -3.91 -6.82
C THR A 171 -7.43 -3.72 -5.39
N PHE A 172 -8.22 -4.65 -4.88
CA PHE A 172 -8.65 -4.64 -3.48
C PHE A 172 -7.46 -4.91 -2.55
N VAL A 173 -7.34 -4.13 -1.48
CA VAL A 173 -6.26 -4.24 -0.48
C VAL A 173 -6.82 -4.80 0.81
N ASN A 174 -7.74 -4.08 1.44
CA ASN A 174 -8.35 -4.48 2.71
C ASN A 174 -9.77 -3.95 2.84
N SER A 175 -10.57 -4.62 3.68
CA SER A 175 -11.94 -4.23 4.00
C SER A 175 -12.00 -2.93 4.80
N ARG A 176 -10.94 -2.61 5.56
CA ARG A 176 -10.82 -1.41 6.39
C ARG A 176 -9.38 -0.92 6.46
N ILE A 177 -9.19 0.39 6.55
CA ILE A 177 -7.86 1.00 6.71
C ILE A 177 -7.12 0.54 7.96
N CYS A 178 -7.84 0.31 9.08
CA CYS A 178 -7.21 -0.16 10.32
C CYS A 178 -6.60 -1.57 10.16
N ASP A 179 -7.24 -2.44 9.38
CA ASP A 179 -6.76 -3.80 9.13
C ASP A 179 -5.50 -3.76 8.25
N PHE A 180 -5.47 -2.89 7.23
CA PHE A 180 -4.27 -2.67 6.42
C PHE A 180 -3.09 -2.17 7.27
N VAL A 181 -3.31 -1.18 8.12
CA VAL A 181 -2.28 -0.66 9.03
C VAL A 181 -1.78 -1.74 10.00
N LEU A 182 -2.67 -2.62 10.47
CA LEU A 182 -2.28 -3.78 11.27
C LEU A 182 -1.44 -4.78 10.46
N PHE A 183 -1.83 -5.08 9.22
CA PHE A 183 -1.09 -6.03 8.37
C PHE A 183 0.34 -5.54 8.11
N LEU A 184 0.52 -4.25 7.84
CA LEU A 184 1.84 -3.64 7.68
C LEU A 184 2.68 -3.78 8.96
N ALA A 185 2.08 -3.53 10.14
CA ALA A 185 2.78 -3.69 11.42
C ALA A 185 3.23 -5.13 11.66
N LEU A 186 2.34 -6.10 11.38
CA LEU A 186 2.64 -7.52 11.50
C LEU A 186 3.75 -7.94 10.54
N TYR A 187 3.74 -7.39 9.32
CA TYR A 187 4.78 -7.60 8.33
C TYR A 187 6.15 -7.07 8.81
N GLU A 188 6.22 -5.79 9.21
CA GLU A 188 7.44 -5.12 9.70
C GLU A 188 8.00 -5.85 10.92
N ALA A 189 7.19 -6.04 11.96
CA ALA A 189 7.63 -6.51 13.27
C ALA A 189 8.19 -7.94 13.23
N ARG A 190 7.61 -8.80 12.40
CA ARG A 190 7.91 -10.23 12.46
C ARG A 190 8.81 -10.70 11.32
N TYR A 191 8.84 -10.00 10.18
CA TYR A 191 9.30 -10.63 8.95
C TYR A 191 10.33 -9.84 8.17
N GLU A 192 10.25 -8.50 8.13
CA GLU A 192 11.21 -7.68 7.38
C GLU A 192 12.67 -7.99 7.77
N SER A 193 12.94 -8.20 9.06
CA SER A 193 14.30 -8.52 9.54
C SER A 193 14.72 -10.00 9.36
N ARG A 194 13.76 -10.92 9.15
CA ARG A 194 14.02 -12.38 9.12
C ARG A 194 14.07 -12.93 7.70
N LEU A 195 13.21 -12.44 6.82
CA LEU A 195 13.05 -12.91 5.44
C LEU A 195 14.37 -12.93 4.66
N PRO A 196 15.25 -11.90 4.72
CA PRO A 196 16.49 -11.89 3.94
C PRO A 196 17.52 -12.97 4.33
N GLN A 197 17.31 -13.67 5.45
CA GLN A 197 18.22 -14.70 5.98
C GLN A 197 17.55 -16.06 6.13
N ALA A 198 16.26 -16.17 5.82
CA ALA A 198 15.49 -17.39 5.95
C ALA A 198 15.86 -18.38 4.84
N SER A 199 15.83 -19.68 5.14
CA SER A 199 15.79 -20.69 4.06
C SER A 199 14.49 -20.63 3.27
N THR A 200 14.42 -21.34 2.15
CA THR A 200 13.18 -21.51 1.39
C THR A 200 12.04 -22.03 2.26
N GLU A 201 12.29 -23.10 3.02
CA GLU A 201 11.29 -23.72 3.91
C GLU A 201 10.89 -22.78 5.06
N GLU A 202 11.84 -22.02 5.59
CA GLU A 202 11.55 -21.01 6.62
C GLU A 202 10.73 -19.85 6.08
N THR A 203 11.00 -19.42 4.84
CA THR A 203 10.25 -18.37 4.14
C THR A 203 8.82 -18.81 3.90
N GLU A 204 8.60 -20.02 3.37
CA GLU A 204 7.26 -20.58 3.17
C GLU A 204 6.50 -20.67 4.51
N ALA A 205 7.15 -21.16 5.58
CA ALA A 205 6.53 -21.26 6.90
C ALA A 205 6.17 -19.87 7.49
N ILE A 206 7.01 -18.86 7.25
CA ILE A 206 6.76 -17.47 7.62
C ILE A 206 5.54 -16.93 6.88
N ILE A 207 5.48 -17.09 5.56
CA ILE A 207 4.40 -16.57 4.72
C ILE A 207 3.08 -17.27 5.04
N GLU A 208 3.11 -18.58 5.28
CA GLU A 208 1.93 -19.34 5.70
C GLU A 208 1.40 -18.87 7.07
N HIS A 209 2.30 -18.51 7.99
CA HIS A 209 1.88 -17.93 9.27
C HIS A 209 1.29 -16.52 9.11
N LEU A 210 1.83 -15.70 8.20
CA LEU A 210 1.24 -14.40 7.84
C LEU A 210 -0.16 -14.57 7.28
N ARG A 211 -0.34 -15.47 6.29
CA ARG A 211 -1.64 -15.72 5.66
C ARG A 211 -2.71 -16.08 6.68
N ARG A 212 -2.41 -17.00 7.61
CA ARG A 212 -3.36 -17.37 8.67
C ARG A 212 -3.73 -16.20 9.58
N HIS A 213 -2.78 -15.33 9.90
CA HIS A 213 -3.06 -14.18 10.75
C HIS A 213 -3.91 -13.15 10.00
N PHE A 214 -3.54 -12.84 8.76
CA PHE A 214 -4.28 -11.94 7.89
C PHE A 214 -5.71 -12.44 7.64
N ASP A 215 -5.88 -13.73 7.38
CA ASP A 215 -7.18 -14.37 7.21
C ASP A 215 -8.09 -14.18 8.43
N SER A 216 -7.53 -14.31 9.64
CA SER A 216 -8.29 -14.12 10.89
C SER A 216 -8.74 -12.68 11.15
N CYS A 217 -8.06 -11.70 10.55
CA CYS A 217 -8.35 -10.27 10.70
C CYS A 217 -9.26 -9.76 9.57
N ASP A 218 -8.90 -10.06 8.33
CA ASP A 218 -9.59 -9.63 7.11
C ASP A 218 -9.42 -10.68 6.00
N ARG A 219 -10.19 -11.76 6.11
CA ARG A 219 -10.20 -12.87 5.14
C ARG A 219 -10.29 -12.40 3.69
N ARG A 220 -11.13 -11.39 3.42
CA ARG A 220 -11.37 -10.91 2.06
C ARG A 220 -10.08 -10.43 1.39
N ALA A 221 -9.13 -9.87 2.14
CA ALA A 221 -7.83 -9.44 1.60
C ALA A 221 -7.03 -10.58 0.92
N LEU A 222 -7.35 -11.84 1.24
CA LEU A 222 -6.68 -13.04 0.71
C LEU A 222 -7.59 -13.96 -0.10
N GLU A 223 -8.89 -13.66 -0.22
CA GLU A 223 -9.88 -14.53 -0.89
C GLU A 223 -9.62 -14.66 -2.39
N ASP A 224 -9.04 -13.65 -3.03
CA ASP A 224 -8.72 -13.63 -4.46
C ASP A 224 -7.20 -13.56 -4.67
N VAL A 225 -6.72 -14.23 -5.72
CA VAL A 225 -5.32 -14.20 -6.14
C VAL A 225 -4.93 -12.82 -6.70
N ASP A 226 -5.91 -12.10 -7.26
CA ASP A 226 -5.71 -10.76 -7.82
C ASP A 226 -5.76 -9.66 -6.75
N HIS A 227 -6.04 -9.98 -5.48
CA HIS A 227 -5.96 -9.03 -4.37
C HIS A 227 -4.50 -8.72 -4.01
N TRP A 228 -4.30 -7.51 -3.46
CA TRP A 228 -2.97 -6.94 -3.25
C TRP A 228 -2.09 -7.84 -2.37
N TRP A 229 -2.60 -8.28 -1.22
CA TRP A 229 -1.84 -9.13 -0.30
C TRP A 229 -1.55 -10.52 -0.85
N SER A 230 -2.42 -11.08 -1.68
CA SER A 230 -2.15 -12.35 -2.37
C SER A 230 -0.95 -12.23 -3.31
N SER A 231 -0.87 -11.15 -4.08
CA SER A 231 0.28 -10.86 -4.96
C SER A 231 1.55 -10.61 -4.15
N VAL A 232 1.51 -9.67 -3.19
CA VAL A 232 2.68 -9.27 -2.39
C VAL A 232 3.31 -10.49 -1.70
N LEU A 233 2.49 -11.31 -1.02
CA LEU A 233 3.00 -12.50 -0.35
C LEU A 233 3.51 -13.56 -1.35
N GLY A 234 2.89 -13.67 -2.52
CA GLY A 234 3.33 -14.56 -3.59
C GLY A 234 4.68 -14.13 -4.21
N ASP A 235 4.88 -12.84 -4.41
CA ASP A 235 6.13 -12.28 -4.93
C ASP A 235 7.28 -12.47 -3.94
N ILE A 236 7.04 -12.24 -2.63
CA ILE A 236 8.05 -12.49 -1.59
C ILE A 236 8.55 -13.93 -1.60
N VAL A 237 7.65 -14.92 -1.73
CA VAL A 237 8.06 -16.32 -1.87
C VAL A 237 8.92 -16.47 -3.12
N ARG A 238 8.45 -15.99 -4.27
CA ARG A 238 9.14 -16.15 -5.56
C ARG A 238 10.52 -15.50 -5.62
N GLU A 239 10.74 -14.42 -4.89
CA GLU A 239 12.01 -13.69 -4.87
C GLU A 239 13.05 -14.29 -3.90
N LEU A 240 12.59 -14.99 -2.86
CA LEU A 240 13.45 -15.50 -1.78
C LEU A 240 13.69 -17.02 -1.84
N THR A 241 13.02 -17.74 -2.74
CA THR A 241 13.19 -19.19 -2.97
C THR A 241 13.87 -19.46 -4.29
#